data_AF-A0A6A6A3D5-F1
#
_entry.id   AF-A0A6A6A3D5-F1
#
_cell.length_a   1.000
_cell.length_b   1.000
_cell.length_c   1.000
_cell.angle_alpha   90.00
_cell.angle_beta   90.00
_cell.angle_gamma   90.00
#
_symmetry.space_group_name_H-M   'P 1'
#
loop_
_entity.id
_entity.type
_entity.pdbx_description
1 polymer ?
#
loop_
_entity_poly.entity_id
_entity_poly.type
_entity_poly.pdbx_seq_one_letter_code
_entity_poly.pdbx_strand_id
1 'polypeptide(L)'
;MVEFRDSVHRVAPPLHVQSISNEPLDVRLAAIRQAIAAEENPNQLGGWKNPGVARPLHYAIDDSAQHDYKQLKQNLPVIELLIKAGADPRLPDLQPGRRSPIQKLDSWFKAYNESHSSWATEDLELYPFYKAALRIMKKTAAELDAQDKIQNQQALEEKEPARSTSWFVMMKFW
;
A
#
# COMPACT_ATOMS: atom_id res chain seq x y z
N MET A 1 15.85 11.34 -5.04
CA MET A 1 16.47 11.76 -3.77
C MET A 1 15.40 11.70 -2.70
N VAL A 2 15.59 10.92 -1.63
CA VAL A 2 14.69 10.93 -0.48
C VAL A 2 15.14 12.09 0.40
N GLU A 3 14.33 13.15 0.50
CA GLU A 3 14.59 14.27 1.41
C GLU A 3 14.46 13.78 2.87
N PHE A 4 15.59 13.51 3.52
CA PHE A 4 15.64 13.33 4.96
C PHE A 4 15.71 14.70 5.64
N ARG A 5 14.55 15.29 5.94
CA ARG A 5 14.45 16.48 6.81
C ARG A 5 14.49 16.09 8.29
N ASP A 6 15.40 16.75 9.01
CA ASP A 6 15.62 16.91 10.47
C ASP A 6 14.98 15.95 11.50
N SER A 7 15.76 15.66 12.54
CA SER A 7 15.51 14.78 13.69
C SER A 7 14.52 15.32 14.73
N VAL A 8 13.78 16.38 14.42
CA VAL A 8 12.67 16.86 15.26
C VAL A 8 11.61 15.77 15.26
N HIS A 9 11.10 15.41 16.44
CA HIS A 9 10.18 14.29 16.65
C HIS A 9 8.98 14.42 15.70
N ARG A 10 9.02 13.70 14.58
CA ARG A 10 7.92 13.68 13.63
C ARG A 10 6.73 13.05 14.34
N VAL A 11 5.74 13.85 14.67
CA VAL A 11 4.41 13.35 15.03
C VAL A 11 4.00 12.44 13.88
N ALA A 12 3.66 11.21 14.23
CA ALA A 12 3.17 10.22 13.30
C ALA A 12 2.06 10.84 12.43
N PRO A 13 2.16 10.77 11.08
CA PRO A 13 1.14 11.37 10.24
C PRO A 13 -0.23 10.74 10.54
N PRO A 14 -1.33 11.52 10.55
CA PRO A 14 -2.67 11.04 10.87
C PRO A 14 -3.05 9.73 10.17
N LEU A 15 -2.70 9.52 8.90
CA LEU A 15 -3.01 8.27 8.19
C LEU A 15 -2.34 7.04 8.81
N HIS A 16 -1.18 7.21 9.45
CA HIS A 16 -0.49 6.12 10.14
C HIS A 16 -1.09 5.86 11.51
N VAL A 17 -1.35 6.93 12.28
CA VAL A 17 -1.89 6.83 13.65
C VAL A 17 -3.26 6.18 13.64
N GLN A 18 -4.13 6.61 12.72
CA GLN A 18 -5.51 6.13 12.72
C GLN A 18 -5.64 4.68 12.23
N SER A 19 -4.67 4.16 11.47
CA SER A 19 -4.60 2.74 11.11
C SER A 19 -4.37 1.81 12.31
N ILE A 20 -3.73 2.33 13.37
CA ILE A 20 -3.38 1.56 14.59
C ILE A 20 -4.11 2.02 15.84
N SER A 21 -5.00 3.02 15.70
CA SER A 21 -5.71 3.63 16.81
C SER A 21 -6.78 2.69 17.37
N ASN A 22 -6.96 2.75 18.70
CA ASN A 22 -8.02 2.05 19.44
C ASN A 22 -9.30 2.89 19.58
N GLU A 23 -9.33 4.10 19.01
CA GLU A 23 -10.54 4.92 18.94
C GLU A 23 -11.65 4.21 18.17
N PRO A 24 -12.94 4.55 18.41
CA PRO A 24 -14.05 3.97 17.65
C PRO A 24 -13.87 4.12 16.13
N LEU A 25 -14.28 3.11 15.37
CA LEU A 25 -14.08 3.06 13.92
C LEU A 25 -14.51 4.36 13.21
N ASP A 26 -15.67 4.91 13.55
CA ASP A 26 -16.19 6.13 12.92
C ASP A 26 -15.29 7.35 13.17
N VAL A 27 -14.69 7.46 14.36
CA VAL A 27 -13.75 8.52 14.72
C VAL A 27 -12.48 8.40 13.87
N ARG A 28 -11.94 7.17 13.76
CA ARG A 28 -10.75 6.90 12.93
C ARG A 28 -11.02 7.21 11.47
N LEU A 29 -12.17 6.78 10.93
CA LEU A 29 -12.55 7.04 9.54
C LEU A 29 -12.74 8.54 9.28
N ALA A 30 -13.34 9.29 10.20
CA ALA A 30 -13.47 10.74 10.08
C ALA A 30 -12.09 11.43 10.04
N ALA A 31 -11.18 11.03 10.93
CA ALA A 31 -9.82 11.56 10.96
C ALA A 31 -9.02 11.21 9.68
N ILE A 32 -9.15 9.98 9.16
CA ILE A 32 -8.52 9.58 7.90
C ILE A 32 -9.07 10.40 6.73
N ARG A 33 -10.39 10.64 6.66
CA ARG A 33 -10.99 11.50 5.63
C ARG A 33 -10.46 12.92 5.70
N GLN A 34 -10.32 13.47 6.90
CA GLN A 34 -9.76 14.80 7.11
C GLN A 34 -8.30 14.87 6.65
N ALA A 35 -7.50 13.85 6.96
CA ALA A 35 -6.12 13.73 6.53
C ALA A 35 -5.98 13.67 5.01
N ILE A 36 -6.81 12.85 4.35
CA ILE A 36 -6.87 12.78 2.87
C ILE A 36 -7.28 14.14 2.28
N ALA A 37 -8.25 14.82 2.88
CA ALA A 37 -8.69 16.15 2.44
C ALA A 37 -7.61 17.22 2.63
N ALA A 38 -6.69 17.02 3.57
CA ALA A 38 -5.49 17.82 3.76
C ALA A 38 -4.32 17.41 2.85
N GLU A 39 -4.59 16.61 1.82
CA GLU A 39 -3.60 16.10 0.83
C GLU A 39 -2.46 15.28 1.46
N GLU A 40 -2.71 14.63 2.60
CA GLU A 40 -1.73 13.72 3.19
C GLU A 40 -1.50 12.52 2.25
N ASN A 41 -0.22 12.22 1.98
CA ASN A 41 0.14 11.17 1.04
C ASN A 41 -0.07 9.77 1.68
N PRO A 42 -0.98 8.93 1.16
CA PRO A 42 -1.26 7.61 1.73
C PRO A 42 -0.16 6.58 1.46
N ASN A 43 0.81 6.92 0.61
CA ASN A 43 2.03 6.14 0.38
C ASN A 43 3.21 6.67 1.20
N GLN A 44 3.05 7.71 2.00
CA GLN A 44 4.15 8.19 2.82
C GLN A 44 4.65 7.09 3.76
N LEU A 45 5.97 6.95 3.86
CA LEU A 45 6.59 6.16 4.92
C LEU A 45 6.49 6.93 6.23
N GLY A 46 6.31 6.20 7.33
CA GLY A 46 6.33 6.77 8.67
C GLY A 46 7.63 7.52 9.01
N GLY A 47 7.62 8.27 10.12
CA GLY A 47 8.80 8.96 10.66
C GLY A 47 9.82 7.99 11.25
N TRP A 48 10.98 8.44 11.77
CA TRP A 48 12.04 7.54 12.27
C TRP A 48 11.71 6.81 13.60
N LYS A 49 10.79 7.36 14.40
CA LYS A 49 10.24 6.70 15.60
C LYS A 49 8.80 6.31 15.30
N ASN A 50 8.39 5.15 15.83
CA ASN A 50 7.08 4.52 15.64
C ASN A 50 5.96 5.54 15.36
N PRO A 51 5.25 5.44 14.22
CA PRO A 51 5.38 4.47 13.13
C PRO A 51 6.59 4.78 12.23
N GLY A 52 7.57 3.86 12.23
CA GLY A 52 8.97 4.07 11.84
C GLY A 52 9.32 3.93 10.34
N VAL A 53 8.66 2.95 9.73
CA VAL A 53 9.27 2.20 8.62
C VAL A 53 8.23 1.65 7.64
N ALA A 54 6.96 1.70 8.00
CA ALA A 54 5.86 1.16 7.21
C ALA A 54 4.97 2.30 6.70
N ARG A 55 4.06 1.97 5.78
CA ARG A 55 3.08 2.90 5.21
C ARG A 55 1.73 2.69 5.90
N PRO A 56 0.76 3.61 5.76
CA PRO A 56 -0.57 3.47 6.35
C PRO A 56 -1.23 2.11 6.09
N LEU A 57 -1.07 1.54 4.88
CA LEU A 57 -1.60 0.21 4.55
C LEU A 57 -0.91 -0.94 5.29
N HIS A 58 0.38 -0.84 5.60
CA HIS A 58 1.07 -1.84 6.43
C HIS A 58 0.53 -1.82 7.85
N TYR A 59 0.29 -0.63 8.39
CA TYR A 59 -0.25 -0.45 9.73
C TYR A 59 -1.71 -0.93 9.85
N ALA A 60 -2.50 -0.76 8.79
CA ALA A 60 -3.90 -1.19 8.81
C ALA A 60 -4.07 -2.73 8.91
N ILE A 61 -3.01 -3.51 8.67
CA ILE A 61 -2.98 -4.97 8.74
C ILE A 61 -1.97 -5.50 9.79
N ASP A 62 -1.40 -4.63 10.63
CA ASP A 62 -0.37 -5.03 11.58
C ASP A 62 -1.01 -5.72 12.81
N ASP A 63 -0.63 -6.96 13.08
CA ASP A 63 -1.02 -7.75 14.25
C ASP A 63 0.04 -7.77 15.35
N SER A 64 1.06 -6.90 15.27
CA SER A 64 2.06 -6.78 16.32
C SER A 64 1.42 -6.46 17.69
N ALA A 65 2.07 -6.92 18.77
CA ALA A 65 1.59 -6.91 20.16
C ALA A 65 1.11 -5.55 20.74
N GLN A 66 1.23 -4.46 19.99
CA GLN A 66 0.68 -3.15 20.33
C GLN A 66 -0.78 -2.95 19.87
N HIS A 67 -1.35 -3.88 19.10
CA HIS A 67 -2.67 -3.76 18.49
C HIS A 67 -3.73 -4.58 19.23
N ASP A 68 -4.91 -3.98 19.44
CA ASP A 68 -6.10 -4.71 19.88
C ASP A 68 -6.67 -5.49 18.68
N TYR A 69 -6.69 -6.83 18.79
CA TYR A 69 -7.24 -7.73 17.77
C TYR A 69 -8.69 -7.38 17.40
N LYS A 70 -9.48 -6.87 18.35
CA LYS A 70 -10.85 -6.42 18.07
C LYS A 70 -10.87 -5.23 17.12
N GLN A 71 -9.93 -4.30 17.28
CA GLN A 71 -9.80 -3.12 16.44
C GLN A 71 -9.22 -3.48 15.07
N LEU A 72 -8.22 -4.35 15.02
CA LEU A 72 -7.63 -4.83 13.77
C LEU A 72 -8.69 -5.47 12.87
N LYS A 73 -9.55 -6.33 13.42
CA LYS A 73 -10.66 -6.96 12.67
C LYS A 73 -11.65 -5.95 12.07
N GLN A 74 -11.68 -4.72 12.58
CA GLN A 74 -12.54 -3.64 12.09
C GLN A 74 -11.85 -2.75 11.04
N ASN A 75 -10.58 -3.01 10.67
CA ASN A 75 -9.81 -2.14 9.78
C ASN A 75 -10.15 -2.28 8.29
N LEU A 76 -11.08 -3.15 7.89
CA LEU A 76 -11.41 -3.32 6.46
C LEU A 76 -11.86 -1.99 5.79
N PRO A 77 -12.74 -1.16 6.40
CA PRO A 77 -13.10 0.14 5.83
C PRO A 77 -11.94 1.15 5.81
N VAL A 78 -10.98 1.02 6.74
CA VAL A 78 -9.73 1.83 6.73
C VAL A 78 -8.90 1.48 5.50
N ILE A 79 -8.72 0.19 5.21
CA ILE A 79 -7.98 -0.29 4.03
C ILE A 79 -8.63 0.22 2.73
N GLU A 80 -9.95 0.09 2.62
CA GLU A 80 -10.69 0.60 1.46
C GLU A 80 -10.54 2.10 1.27
N LEU A 81 -10.58 2.87 2.36
CA LEU A 81 -10.43 4.32 2.31
C LEU A 81 -9.02 4.74 1.89
N LEU A 82 -7.99 4.08 2.41
CA LEU A 82 -6.60 4.31 2.02
C LEU A 82 -6.37 3.97 0.54
N ILE A 83 -6.91 2.85 0.06
CA ILE A 83 -6.83 2.46 -1.36
C ILE A 83 -7.54 3.48 -2.26
N LYS A 84 -8.73 3.94 -1.88
CA LYS A 84 -9.45 5.01 -2.60
C LYS A 84 -8.67 6.32 -2.64
N ALA A 85 -7.86 6.60 -1.62
CA ALA A 85 -6.97 7.76 -1.59
C ALA A 85 -5.70 7.59 -2.44
N GLY A 86 -5.47 6.42 -3.04
CA GLY A 86 -4.29 6.14 -3.87
C GLY A 86 -3.17 5.41 -3.13
N ALA A 87 -3.44 4.74 -2.01
CA ALA A 87 -2.46 3.86 -1.39
C ALA A 87 -2.13 2.68 -2.33
N ASP A 88 -0.85 2.49 -2.63
CA ASP A 88 -0.35 1.43 -3.50
C ASP A 88 0.07 0.21 -2.66
N PRO A 89 -0.66 -0.91 -2.75
CA PRO A 89 -0.40 -2.11 -1.96
C PRO A 89 0.81 -2.92 -2.46
N ARG A 90 1.47 -2.50 -3.55
CA ARG A 90 2.71 -3.10 -4.07
C ARG A 90 3.95 -2.53 -3.39
N LEU A 91 3.83 -1.35 -2.79
CA LEU A 91 4.99 -0.65 -2.24
C LEU A 91 5.51 -1.33 -0.96
N PRO A 92 6.83 -1.64 -0.90
CA PRO A 92 7.42 -2.23 0.27
C PRO A 92 7.57 -1.21 1.41
N ASP A 93 7.67 -1.75 2.64
CA ASP A 93 8.15 -1.02 3.80
C ASP A 93 9.70 -1.00 3.86
N LEU A 94 10.24 -0.38 4.91
CA LEU A 94 11.67 -0.32 5.22
C LEU A 94 12.10 -1.30 6.31
N GLN A 95 11.21 -2.21 6.74
CA GLN A 95 11.58 -3.28 7.68
C GLN A 95 12.58 -4.25 7.02
N PRO A 96 13.38 -5.01 7.79
CA PRO A 96 14.16 -6.11 7.24
C PRO A 96 13.28 -7.03 6.38
N GLY A 97 13.72 -7.32 5.16
CA GLY A 97 12.94 -8.09 4.17
C GLY A 97 12.04 -7.24 3.25
N ARG A 98 11.85 -5.94 3.53
CA ARG A 98 11.21 -4.93 2.66
C ARG A 98 9.95 -5.45 1.97
N ARG A 99 8.94 -5.83 2.76
CA ARG A 99 7.74 -6.51 2.25
C ARG A 99 6.63 -5.51 1.97
N SER A 100 5.91 -5.71 0.86
CA SER A 100 4.64 -5.01 0.62
C SER A 100 3.52 -5.54 1.53
N PRO A 101 2.41 -4.81 1.71
CA PRO A 101 1.25 -5.31 2.45
C PRO A 101 0.75 -6.66 1.90
N ILE A 102 0.71 -6.81 0.57
CA ILE A 102 0.34 -8.07 -0.10
C ILE A 102 1.30 -9.20 0.31
N GLN A 103 2.61 -8.96 0.26
CA GLN A 103 3.61 -9.98 0.62
C GLN A 103 3.54 -10.38 2.10
N LYS A 104 3.20 -9.44 2.99
CA LYS A 104 2.99 -9.75 4.42
C LYS A 104 1.80 -10.71 4.58
N LEU A 105 0.66 -10.41 3.97
CA LEU A 105 -0.51 -11.28 4.03
C LEU A 105 -0.29 -12.63 3.32
N ASP A 106 0.38 -12.66 2.16
CA ASP A 106 0.72 -13.92 1.50
C ASP A 106 1.62 -14.80 2.38
N SER A 107 2.57 -14.19 3.11
CA SER A 107 3.40 -14.90 4.09
C SER A 107 2.57 -15.44 5.25
N TRP A 108 1.62 -14.66 5.76
CA TRP A 108 0.70 -15.08 6.81
C TRP A 108 -0.14 -16.28 6.37
N PHE A 109 -0.73 -16.24 5.16
CA PHE A 109 -1.50 -17.37 4.62
C PHE A 109 -0.66 -18.62 4.36
N LYS A 110 0.60 -18.45 3.95
CA LYS A 110 1.53 -19.57 3.83
C LYS A 110 1.73 -20.25 5.19
N ALA A 111 2.07 -19.47 6.22
CA ALA A 111 2.27 -19.99 7.57
C ALA A 111 0.99 -20.63 8.14
N TYR A 112 -0.17 -20.01 7.89
CA TYR A 112 -1.48 -20.54 8.26
C TYR A 112 -1.68 -21.93 7.64
N ASN A 113 -1.49 -22.08 6.33
CA ASN A 113 -1.69 -23.37 5.65
C ASN A 113 -0.69 -24.46 6.10
N GLU A 114 0.51 -24.07 6.54
CA GLU A 114 1.55 -25.00 6.97
C GLU A 114 1.36 -25.48 8.43
N SER A 115 0.91 -24.61 9.35
CA SER A 115 0.98 -24.92 10.79
C SER A 115 -0.06 -24.22 11.70
N HIS A 116 -1.22 -23.80 11.21
CA HIS A 116 -2.23 -23.10 12.03
C HIS A 116 -2.80 -23.89 13.22
N SER A 117 -2.58 -25.20 13.32
CA SER A 117 -3.13 -26.04 14.41
C SER A 117 -2.57 -25.70 15.80
N SER A 118 -1.41 -25.04 15.87
CA SER A 118 -0.78 -24.61 17.14
C SER A 118 -1.00 -23.13 17.46
N TRP A 119 -1.76 -22.40 16.65
CA TRP A 119 -1.92 -20.95 16.79
C TRP A 119 -2.97 -20.59 17.86
N ALA A 120 -2.90 -19.37 18.37
CA ALA A 120 -3.92 -18.87 19.30
C ALA A 120 -5.26 -18.69 18.58
N THR A 121 -6.36 -18.77 19.33
CA THR A 121 -7.72 -18.66 18.73
C THR A 121 -7.91 -17.29 18.08
N GLU A 122 -7.37 -16.26 18.71
CA GLU A 122 -7.42 -14.87 18.27
C GLU A 122 -6.75 -14.68 16.90
N ASP A 123 -5.64 -15.38 16.63
CA ASP A 123 -4.96 -15.36 15.34
C ASP A 123 -5.80 -16.02 14.25
N LEU A 124 -6.46 -17.15 14.58
CA LEU A 124 -7.35 -17.84 13.64
C LEU A 124 -8.55 -16.98 13.25
N GLU A 125 -9.06 -16.16 14.18
CA GLU A 125 -10.15 -15.22 13.93
C GLU A 125 -9.79 -14.10 12.95
N LEU A 126 -8.51 -13.84 12.69
CA LEU A 126 -8.07 -12.84 11.70
C LEU A 126 -8.25 -13.33 10.26
N TYR A 127 -8.41 -14.64 10.03
CA TYR A 127 -8.50 -15.23 8.70
C TYR A 127 -9.51 -14.51 7.77
N PRO A 128 -10.78 -14.27 8.18
CA PRO A 128 -11.76 -13.62 7.30
C PRO A 128 -11.36 -12.18 6.96
N PHE A 129 -10.81 -11.45 7.93
CA PHE A 129 -10.33 -10.09 7.75
C PHE A 129 -9.16 -10.04 6.76
N TYR A 130 -8.12 -10.83 6.98
CA TYR A 130 -6.95 -10.88 6.10
C TYR A 130 -7.30 -11.36 4.70
N LYS A 131 -8.25 -12.30 4.56
CA LYS A 131 -8.71 -12.77 3.25
C LYS A 131 -9.40 -11.65 2.48
N ALA A 132 -10.24 -10.86 3.15
CA ALA A 132 -10.90 -9.71 2.55
C ALA A 132 -9.89 -8.61 2.17
N ALA A 133 -8.98 -8.26 3.09
CA ALA A 133 -7.93 -7.27 2.86
C ALA A 133 -7.05 -7.64 1.66
N LEU A 134 -6.54 -8.89 1.62
CA LEU A 134 -5.70 -9.37 0.53
C LEU A 134 -6.41 -9.32 -0.82
N ARG A 135 -7.70 -9.67 -0.86
CA ARG A 135 -8.51 -9.61 -2.09
C ARG A 135 -8.59 -8.19 -2.63
N ILE A 136 -8.85 -7.20 -1.77
CA ILE A 136 -8.94 -5.79 -2.17
C ILE A 136 -7.58 -5.33 -2.69
N MET A 137 -6.51 -5.59 -1.93
CA MET A 137 -5.16 -5.18 -2.30
C MET A 137 -4.68 -5.81 -3.63
N LYS A 138 -4.91 -7.11 -3.84
CA LYS A 138 -4.55 -7.79 -5.10
C LYS A 138 -5.33 -7.24 -6.29
N LYS A 139 -6.62 -6.93 -6.10
CA LYS A 139 -7.43 -6.29 -7.16
C LYS A 139 -6.84 -4.92 -7.52
N THR A 140 -6.56 -4.08 -6.54
CA THR A 140 -5.96 -2.75 -6.77
C THR A 140 -4.57 -2.85 -7.42
N ALA A 141 -3.73 -3.78 -6.97
CA ALA A 141 -2.42 -4.00 -7.59
C ALA A 141 -2.55 -4.37 -9.07
N ALA A 142 -3.48 -5.24 -9.43
CA ALA A 142 -3.72 -5.63 -10.83
C ALA A 142 -4.22 -4.44 -11.68
N GLU A 143 -5.07 -3.57 -11.11
CA GLU A 143 -5.52 -2.34 -11.77
C GLU A 143 -4.36 -1.37 -12.03
N LEU A 144 -3.49 -1.17 -11.03
CA LEU A 144 -2.28 -0.34 -11.17
C LEU A 144 -1.30 -0.92 -12.19
N ASP A 145 -1.05 -2.23 -12.16
CA ASP A 145 -0.17 -2.91 -13.12
C ASP A 145 -0.70 -2.78 -14.57
N ALA A 146 -2.02 -2.79 -14.76
CA ALA A 146 -2.63 -2.56 -16.06
C ALA A 146 -2.46 -1.11 -16.53
N GLN A 147 -2.62 -0.13 -15.64
CA GLN A 147 -2.38 1.28 -15.93
C GLN A 147 -0.92 1.55 -16.30
N ASP A 148 0.03 0.99 -15.55
CA ASP A 148 1.46 1.12 -15.81
C ASP A 148 1.82 0.56 -17.19
N LYS A 149 1.21 -0.56 -17.61
CA LYS A 149 1.42 -1.13 -18.96
C LYS A 149 0.94 -0.20 -20.06
N ILE A 150 -0.25 0.37 -19.91
CA ILE A 150 -0.82 1.32 -20.90
C ILE A 150 0.05 2.56 -21.00
N GLN A 151 0.45 3.16 -19.87
CA GLN A 151 1.31 4.35 -19.84
C GLN A 151 2.67 4.08 -20.48
N ASN A 152 3.28 2.92 -20.20
CA ASN A 152 4.56 2.54 -20.79
C ASN A 152 4.46 2.32 -22.31
N GLN A 153 3.36 1.77 -22.81
CA GLN A 153 3.13 1.61 -24.26
C GLN A 153 2.99 2.97 -24.95
N GLN A 154 2.19 3.88 -24.39
CA GLN A 154 2.03 5.25 -24.92
C GLN A 154 3.37 6.01 -24.93
N ALA A 155 4.15 5.91 -23.84
CA ALA A 155 5.46 6.54 -23.76
C ALA A 155 6.51 5.95 -24.73
N LEU A 156 6.34 4.69 -25.17
CA LEU A 156 7.18 4.07 -26.20
C LEU A 156 6.76 4.53 -27.60
N GLU A 157 5.46 4.63 -27.87
CA GLU A 157 4.92 5.13 -29.14
C GLU A 157 5.24 6.62 -29.37
N GLU A 158 5.23 7.45 -28.32
CA GLU A 158 5.65 8.86 -28.40
C GLU A 158 7.17 9.04 -28.58
N LYS A 159 7.98 8.05 -28.19
CA LYS A 159 9.44 8.07 -28.30
C LYS A 159 9.98 7.47 -29.59
N GLU A 160 9.14 6.87 -30.45
CA GLU A 160 9.51 6.60 -31.84
C GLU A 160 9.25 7.86 -32.68
N PRO A 161 10.25 8.74 -32.94
CA PRO A 161 10.06 9.72 -33.99
C PRO A 161 9.89 8.93 -35.29
N ALA A 162 8.89 9.32 -36.08
CA ALA A 162 8.61 8.84 -37.43
C ALA A 162 9.87 8.42 -38.21
N ARG A 163 10.32 7.16 -38.03
CA ARG A 163 11.24 6.49 -38.95
C ARG A 163 10.43 5.93 -40.13
N SER A 164 9.59 6.79 -40.70
CA SER A 164 8.78 6.48 -41.86
C SER A 164 8.55 7.75 -42.68
N THR A 165 9.62 8.45 -42.99
CA THR A 165 9.71 9.19 -44.24
C THR A 165 10.98 8.74 -44.95
N SER A 166 10.84 7.55 -45.53
CA SER A 166 11.25 7.29 -46.91
C SER A 166 12.70 7.60 -47.30
N TRP A 167 13.59 6.65 -47.03
CA TRP A 167 14.84 6.54 -47.80
C TRP A 167 14.56 6.17 -49.27
N PHE A 168 13.38 5.63 -49.58
CA PHE A 168 12.96 5.26 -50.94
C PHE A 168 12.46 6.42 -51.81
N VAL A 169 12.21 7.62 -51.25
CA VAL A 169 11.87 8.82 -52.04
C VAL A 169 13.12 9.57 -52.52
N MET A 170 14.30 9.24 -52.00
CA MET A 170 15.55 9.92 -52.35
C MET A 170 16.32 9.30 -53.53
N MET A 171 15.79 8.25 -54.18
CA MET A 171 16.36 7.60 -55.38
C MET A 171 15.49 7.76 -56.64
N LYS A 172 14.85 8.92 -56.83
CA LYS A 172 14.20 9.27 -58.12
C LYS A 172 14.74 10.54 -58.77
N PHE A 173 15.80 11.11 -58.22
CA PHE A 173 16.60 12.12 -58.90
C PHE A 173 18.03 11.63 -58.84
N TRP A 174 18.48 10.98 -59.92
CA TRP A 174 19.82 11.04 -60.52
C TRP A 174 19.81 10.16 -61.76
#